data_AF-A0A8T6NG54-F1
#
_entry.id   AF-A0A8T6NG54-F1
#
_cell.length_a   1.000
_cell.length_b   1.000
_cell.length_c   1.000
_cell.angle_alpha   90.00
_cell.angle_beta   90.00
_cell.angle_gamma   90.00
#
_symmetry.space_group_name_H-M   'P 1'
#
loop_
_entity.id
_entity.type
_entity.pdbx_description
1 polymer ?
#
loop_
_entity_poly.entity_id
_entity_poly.type
_entity_poly.pdbx_seq_one_letter_code
_entity_poly.pdbx_strand_id
1 'polypeptide(L)'
;MRAMRAQSSSFDVARMVRELRGMVGTRVRKAYQPHHEQVVLRLNPKGEPSVDLVIVRGKRLYLSRRDRPMPNNPSPFAMILRKHLGNSRLVKVEQHGFDRVVILTFEHGGGQYKLVIELFRDGNVLLLDDNEVILQPLTHAKYASRSLKRGEPYTPPPETLDPRGLDRNGLDNLLDNSDHSLIRTLAARANLGRIYGNAVCSAAEIDSDDPADSLDETQREV
;
A
#
# COMPACT_ATOMS: atom_id res chain seq x y z
N MET A 1 -26.11 -7.85 0.83
CA MET A 1 -24.71 -8.34 0.73
C MET A 1 -23.84 -7.14 0.36
N ARG A 2 -23.11 -6.53 1.32
CA ARG A 2 -22.25 -5.37 1.03
C ARG A 2 -21.15 -5.83 0.06
N ALA A 3 -21.05 -5.19 -1.11
CA ALA A 3 -19.97 -5.46 -2.05
C ALA A 3 -18.63 -5.26 -1.35
N MET A 4 -17.80 -6.31 -1.31
CA MET A 4 -16.45 -6.23 -0.78
C MET A 4 -15.67 -5.21 -1.64
N ARG A 5 -15.03 -4.21 -1.01
CA ARG A 5 -14.30 -3.13 -1.71
C ARG A 5 -13.32 -3.72 -2.72
N ALA A 6 -13.34 -3.20 -3.95
CA ALA A 6 -12.45 -3.66 -5.02
C ALA A 6 -10.97 -3.23 -4.81
N GLN A 7 -10.73 -2.14 -4.07
CA GLN A 7 -9.41 -1.58 -3.79
C GLN A 7 -9.33 -1.07 -2.35
N SER A 8 -8.17 -1.25 -1.71
CA SER A 8 -7.85 -0.67 -0.40
C SER A 8 -7.64 0.84 -0.50
N SER A 9 -8.13 1.61 0.47
CA SER A 9 -7.78 3.03 0.68
C SER A 9 -6.45 3.17 1.45
N SER A 10 -5.87 4.37 1.50
CA SER A 10 -4.67 4.64 2.32
C SER A 10 -4.88 4.36 3.81
N PHE A 11 -6.11 4.57 4.32
CA PHE A 11 -6.50 4.19 5.68
C PHE A 11 -6.57 2.67 5.87
N ASP A 12 -7.14 1.95 4.90
CA ASP A 12 -7.13 0.48 4.92
C ASP A 12 -5.69 -0.04 4.94
N VAL A 13 -4.80 0.58 4.16
CA VAL A 13 -3.37 0.26 4.12
C VAL A 13 -2.70 0.53 5.46
N ALA A 14 -2.95 1.68 6.09
CA ALA A 14 -2.44 2.01 7.41
C ALA A 14 -2.85 0.94 8.44
N ARG A 15 -4.10 0.45 8.37
CA ARG A 15 -4.57 -0.63 9.25
C ARG A 15 -3.89 -1.96 8.95
N MET A 16 -3.77 -2.34 7.68
CA MET A 16 -3.10 -3.58 7.26
C MET A 16 -1.63 -3.58 7.69
N VAL A 17 -0.92 -2.45 7.53
CA VAL A 17 0.47 -2.27 7.99
C VAL A 17 0.57 -2.47 9.50
N ARG A 18 -0.37 -1.91 10.27
CA ARG A 18 -0.43 -2.11 11.73
C ARG A 18 -0.60 -3.59 12.10
N GLU A 19 -1.43 -4.34 11.39
CA GLU A 19 -1.60 -5.79 11.61
C GLU A 19 -0.35 -6.58 11.21
N LEU A 20 0.25 -6.26 10.05
CA LEU A 20 1.46 -6.91 9.56
C LEU A 20 2.70 -6.62 10.42
N ARG A 21 2.75 -5.52 11.16
CA ARG A 21 3.82 -5.26 12.14
C ARG A 21 3.92 -6.36 13.20
N GLY A 22 2.81 -7.03 13.53
CA GLY A 22 2.82 -8.21 14.41
C GLY A 22 3.58 -9.41 13.83
N MET A 23 3.89 -9.39 12.54
CA MET A 23 4.68 -10.42 11.84
C MET A 23 6.18 -10.09 11.79
N VAL A 24 6.61 -8.95 12.33
CA VAL A 24 8.04 -8.62 12.41
C VAL A 24 8.76 -9.70 13.23
N GLY A 25 9.88 -10.18 12.71
CA GLY A 25 10.67 -11.28 13.26
C GLY A 25 10.35 -12.65 12.66
N THR A 26 9.24 -12.79 11.93
CA THR A 26 8.92 -14.04 11.22
C THR A 26 9.81 -14.24 10.00
N ARG A 27 10.00 -15.50 9.60
CA ARG A 27 10.83 -15.84 8.43
C ARG A 27 9.97 -16.26 7.25
N VAL A 28 10.41 -15.91 6.04
CA VAL A 28 9.78 -16.38 4.80
C VAL A 28 10.17 -17.85 4.58
N ARG A 29 9.18 -18.72 4.55
CA ARG A 29 9.36 -20.16 4.31
C ARG A 29 9.32 -20.51 2.83
N LYS A 30 8.32 -19.97 2.11
CA LYS A 30 8.11 -20.21 0.67
C LYS A 30 7.45 -18.99 0.02
N ALA A 31 7.67 -18.84 -1.28
CA ALA A 31 6.95 -17.90 -2.12
C ALA A 31 6.26 -18.62 -3.28
N TYR A 32 5.07 -18.13 -3.67
CA TYR A 32 4.24 -18.69 -4.73
C TYR A 32 3.61 -17.58 -5.56
N GLN A 33 3.20 -17.94 -6.77
CA GLN A 33 2.35 -17.10 -7.63
C GLN A 33 1.22 -17.97 -8.20
N PRO A 34 0.14 -18.22 -7.44
CA PRO A 34 -0.96 -19.09 -7.89
C PRO A 34 -1.78 -18.50 -9.04
N HIS A 35 -1.66 -17.19 -9.29
CA HIS A 35 -2.33 -16.50 -10.39
C HIS A 35 -1.43 -15.35 -10.86
N HIS A 36 -1.54 -14.90 -12.11
CA HIS A 36 -0.65 -13.87 -12.67
C HIS A 36 -0.66 -12.57 -11.85
N GLU A 37 -1.80 -12.19 -11.25
CA GLU A 37 -1.91 -11.04 -10.33
C GLU A 37 -1.70 -11.35 -8.84
N GLN A 38 -1.49 -12.60 -8.44
CA GLN A 38 -1.42 -12.98 -7.02
C GLN A 38 -0.06 -13.52 -6.63
N VAL A 39 0.53 -12.92 -5.60
CA VAL A 39 1.77 -13.38 -4.97
C VAL A 39 1.43 -13.83 -3.55
N VAL A 40 2.00 -14.96 -3.13
CA VAL A 40 1.82 -15.48 -1.77
C VAL A 40 3.18 -15.70 -1.14
N LEU A 41 3.42 -15.04 0.00
CA LEU A 41 4.55 -15.33 0.88
C LEU A 41 4.06 -16.14 2.08
N ARG A 42 4.56 -17.36 2.22
CA ARG A 42 4.32 -18.17 3.41
C ARG A 42 5.30 -17.77 4.50
N LEU A 43 4.79 -17.19 5.57
CA LEU A 43 5.55 -16.75 6.73
C LEU A 43 5.49 -17.82 7.83
N ASN A 44 6.56 -17.95 8.60
CA ASN A 44 6.70 -18.91 9.68
C ASN A 44 6.99 -18.20 11.01
N PRO A 45 5.96 -17.81 11.77
CA PRO A 45 6.14 -17.30 13.12
C PRO A 45 6.67 -18.38 14.06
N LYS A 46 7.43 -17.98 15.08
CA LYS A 46 7.98 -18.91 16.06
C LYS A 46 6.86 -19.38 17.00
N GLY A 47 6.66 -20.69 17.08
CA GLY A 47 5.65 -21.27 17.99
C GLY A 47 4.20 -21.19 17.48
N GLU A 48 3.97 -20.68 16.27
CA GLU A 48 2.66 -20.65 15.63
C GLU A 48 2.66 -21.38 14.28
N PRO A 49 1.49 -21.84 13.81
CA PRO A 49 1.34 -22.34 12.45
C PRO A 49 1.75 -21.29 11.41
N SER A 50 2.31 -21.75 10.29
CA SER A 50 2.61 -20.87 9.15
C SER A 50 1.35 -20.13 8.69
N VAL A 51 1.54 -18.90 8.23
CA VAL A 51 0.47 -18.04 7.70
C VAL A 51 0.87 -17.50 6.34
N ASP A 52 -0.08 -17.44 5.42
CA ASP A 52 0.13 -16.94 4.08
C ASP A 52 -0.19 -15.44 4.03
N LEU A 53 0.79 -14.62 3.69
CA LEU A 53 0.58 -13.26 3.23
C LEU A 53 0.19 -13.33 1.75
N VAL A 54 -1.08 -13.08 1.47
CA VAL A 54 -1.64 -13.05 0.12
C VAL A 54 -1.66 -11.62 -0.37
N ILE A 55 -1.02 -11.38 -1.52
CA ILE A 55 -0.93 -10.09 -2.19
C ILE A 55 -1.66 -10.21 -3.53
N VAL A 56 -2.68 -9.39 -3.72
CA VAL A 56 -3.38 -9.25 -5.00
C VAL A 56 -2.95 -7.90 -5.58
N ARG A 57 -2.16 -7.96 -6.66
CA ARG A 57 -1.58 -6.81 -7.34
C ARG A 57 -2.61 -5.70 -7.54
N GLY A 58 -2.26 -4.47 -7.13
CA GLY A 58 -3.07 -3.27 -7.35
C GLY A 58 -4.42 -3.23 -6.61
N LYS A 59 -4.71 -4.19 -5.73
CA LYS A 59 -6.04 -4.34 -5.13
C LYS A 59 -5.99 -4.39 -3.61
N ARG A 60 -5.37 -5.43 -3.05
CA ARG A 60 -5.37 -5.71 -1.60
C ARG A 60 -4.27 -6.67 -1.18
N LEU A 61 -3.99 -6.71 0.12
CA LEU A 61 -3.19 -7.75 0.75
C LEU A 61 -3.85 -8.20 2.06
N TYR A 62 -3.57 -9.43 2.51
CA TYR A 62 -4.12 -9.94 3.77
C TYR A 62 -3.38 -11.20 4.24
N LEU A 63 -3.47 -11.49 5.54
CA LEU A 63 -3.01 -12.75 6.11
C LEU A 63 -4.10 -13.83 6.01
N SER A 64 -3.72 -15.07 5.70
CA SER A 64 -4.65 -16.19 5.57
C SER A 64 -4.03 -17.48 6.09
N ARG A 65 -4.81 -18.23 6.87
CA ARG A 65 -4.49 -19.62 7.26
C ARG A 65 -5.30 -20.66 6.46
N ARG A 66 -6.06 -20.20 5.46
CA ARG A 66 -6.87 -21.08 4.62
C ARG A 66 -5.95 -21.92 3.75
N ASP A 67 -6.19 -23.23 3.72
CA ASP A 67 -5.49 -24.10 2.79
C ASP A 67 -5.91 -23.81 1.34
N ARG A 68 -4.92 -23.77 0.45
CA ARG A 68 -5.10 -23.45 -0.97
C ARG A 68 -4.16 -24.31 -1.79
N PRO A 69 -4.62 -24.85 -2.93
CA PRO A 69 -3.72 -25.52 -3.85
C PRO A 69 -2.70 -24.50 -4.36
N MET A 70 -1.42 -24.75 -4.07
CA MET A 70 -0.32 -23.95 -4.57
C MET A 70 0.27 -24.61 -5.81
N PRO A 71 0.71 -23.85 -6.82
CA PRO A 71 1.31 -24.42 -8.01
C PRO A 71 2.60 -25.19 -7.64
N ASN A 72 2.75 -26.38 -8.20
CA ASN A 72 3.95 -27.22 -8.00
C ASN A 72 5.18 -26.58 -8.66
N ASN A 73 5.00 -26.04 -9.87
CA ASN A 73 6.06 -25.35 -10.60
C ASN A 73 6.05 -23.85 -10.26
N PRO A 74 7.14 -23.30 -9.71
CA PRO A 74 7.21 -21.88 -9.41
C PRO A 74 7.30 -21.05 -10.69
N SER A 75 6.61 -19.91 -10.71
CA SER A 75 6.81 -18.90 -11.75
C SER A 75 8.20 -18.25 -11.64
N PRO A 76 8.69 -17.57 -12.69
CA PRO A 76 9.96 -16.83 -12.63
C PRO A 76 10.01 -15.83 -11.46
N PHE A 77 8.92 -15.08 -11.23
CA PHE A 77 8.84 -14.15 -10.10
C PHE A 77 8.92 -14.86 -8.75
N ALA A 78 8.18 -15.97 -8.58
CA ALA A 78 8.24 -16.76 -7.35
C ALA A 78 9.63 -17.37 -7.12
N MET A 79 10.35 -17.76 -8.18
CA MET A 79 11.73 -18.24 -8.07
C MET A 79 12.69 -17.16 -7.57
N ILE A 80 12.57 -15.93 -8.10
CA ILE A 80 13.37 -14.79 -7.64
C ILE A 80 13.08 -14.51 -6.16
N LEU A 81 11.79 -14.45 -5.76
CA LEU A 81 11.44 -14.27 -4.35
C LEU A 81 12.00 -15.39 -3.46
N ARG A 82 11.98 -16.66 -3.91
CA ARG A 82 12.58 -17.78 -3.17
C ARG A 82 14.09 -17.62 -3.02
N LYS A 83 14.78 -17.19 -4.07
CA LYS A 83 16.24 -17.00 -4.08
C LYS A 83 16.67 -15.92 -3.08
N HIS A 84 15.96 -14.80 -3.04
CA HIS A 84 16.38 -13.63 -2.26
C HIS A 84 15.71 -13.55 -0.88
N LEU A 85 14.43 -13.91 -0.76
CA LEU A 85 13.69 -13.83 0.50
C LEU A 85 13.66 -15.16 1.26
N GLY A 86 14.05 -16.29 0.65
CA GLY A 86 14.03 -17.60 1.31
C GLY A 86 14.79 -17.58 2.65
N ASN A 87 14.11 -17.96 3.74
CA ASN A 87 14.63 -17.92 5.10
C ASN A 87 15.06 -16.53 5.61
N SER A 88 14.73 -15.45 4.88
CA SER A 88 14.96 -14.07 5.33
C SER A 88 13.97 -13.71 6.43
N ARG A 89 14.41 -12.89 7.38
CA ARG A 89 13.61 -12.40 8.51
C ARG A 89 12.93 -11.09 8.11
N LEU A 90 11.61 -10.99 8.29
CA LEU A 90 10.91 -9.70 8.17
C LEU A 90 11.36 -8.80 9.33
N VAL A 91 11.92 -7.63 9.03
CA VAL A 91 12.46 -6.70 10.04
C VAL A 91 11.69 -5.39 10.12
N LYS A 92 11.02 -4.98 9.03
CA LYS A 92 10.23 -3.75 9.01
C LYS A 92 9.01 -3.88 8.11
N VAL A 93 7.92 -3.27 8.55
CA VAL A 93 6.68 -3.11 7.78
C VAL A 93 6.25 -1.66 7.88
N GLU A 94 6.15 -1.00 6.74
CA GLU A 94 5.78 0.40 6.66
C GLU A 94 4.85 0.70 5.49
N GLN A 95 4.09 1.78 5.66
CA GLN A 95 3.38 2.46 4.58
C GLN A 95 4.30 3.55 4.07
N HIS A 96 4.44 3.69 2.76
CA HIS A 96 5.16 4.82 2.18
C HIS A 96 4.27 6.07 2.23
N GLY A 97 4.69 7.07 3.02
CA GLY A 97 3.89 8.27 3.31
C GLY A 97 2.50 7.92 3.84
N PHE A 98 1.48 8.50 3.21
CA PHE A 98 0.08 8.09 3.36
C PHE A 98 -0.53 7.64 2.03
N ASP A 99 0.26 6.93 1.23
CA ASP A 99 -0.20 6.35 -0.03
C ASP A 99 -0.52 4.86 0.14
N ARG A 100 -1.10 4.26 -0.89
CA ARG A 100 -1.46 2.85 -0.99
C ARG A 100 -0.25 1.99 -1.38
N VAL A 101 0.89 2.22 -0.73
CA VAL A 101 2.14 1.48 -0.97
C VAL A 101 2.64 0.91 0.35
N VAL A 102 2.82 -0.41 0.38
CA VAL A 102 3.37 -1.14 1.53
C VAL A 102 4.77 -1.59 1.21
N ILE A 103 5.71 -1.36 2.13
CA ILE A 103 7.09 -1.80 2.02
C ILE A 103 7.37 -2.79 3.15
N LEU A 104 7.77 -4.00 2.75
CA LEU A 104 8.22 -5.05 3.66
C LEU A 104 9.73 -5.18 3.52
N THR A 105 10.47 -4.97 4.60
CA THR A 105 11.92 -5.08 4.61
C THR A 105 12.34 -6.40 5.24
N PHE A 106 13.14 -7.17 4.52
CA PHE A 106 13.64 -8.47 4.93
C PHE A 106 15.16 -8.45 5.03
N GLU A 107 15.71 -9.16 6.01
CA GLU A 107 17.15 -9.32 6.19
C GLU A 107 17.56 -10.79 6.15
N HIS A 108 18.70 -11.04 5.52
CA HIS A 108 19.39 -12.32 5.54
C HIS A 108 20.90 -12.08 5.57
N GLY A 109 21.71 -13.10 5.91
CA GLY A 109 23.16 -12.97 6.06
C GLY A 109 23.93 -12.46 4.84
N GLY A 110 23.25 -12.21 3.70
CA GLY A 110 23.81 -11.62 2.49
C GLY A 110 23.22 -10.26 2.08
N GLY A 111 22.47 -9.57 2.95
CA GLY A 111 21.94 -8.23 2.69
C GLY A 111 20.47 -8.04 3.12
N GLN A 112 19.95 -6.85 2.84
CA GLN A 112 18.56 -6.47 3.03
C GLN A 112 17.84 -6.41 1.66
N TYR A 113 16.57 -6.79 1.68
CA TYR A 113 15.71 -6.78 0.49
C TYR A 113 14.38 -6.14 0.84
N LYS A 114 13.84 -5.36 -0.08
CA LYS A 114 12.52 -4.73 0.09
C LYS A 114 11.53 -5.35 -0.88
N LEU A 115 10.37 -5.77 -0.37
CA LEU A 115 9.20 -6.09 -1.19
C LEU A 115 8.24 -4.92 -1.14
N VAL A 116 8.16 -4.17 -2.24
CA VAL A 116 7.24 -3.05 -2.40
C VAL A 116 5.95 -3.53 -3.05
N ILE A 117 4.82 -3.16 -2.47
CA ILE A 117 3.48 -3.60 -2.88
C ILE A 117 2.62 -2.36 -3.08
N GLU A 118 2.29 -2.06 -4.33
CA GLU A 118 1.45 -0.92 -4.70
C GLU A 118 0.00 -1.39 -4.91
N LEU A 119 -0.91 -0.82 -4.12
CA LEU A 119 -2.31 -1.23 -3.97
C LEU A 119 -3.28 -0.23 -4.60
N PHE A 120 -2.90 0.32 -5.75
CA PHE A 120 -3.74 1.16 -6.59
C PHE A 120 -3.90 0.56 -8.00
N ARG A 121 -4.81 1.13 -8.80
CA ARG A 121 -5.04 0.69 -10.18
C ARG A 121 -3.71 0.68 -10.96
N ASP A 122 -3.41 -0.45 -11.60
CA ASP A 122 -2.14 -0.69 -12.32
C ASP A 122 -0.87 -0.75 -11.43
N GLY A 123 -1.01 -0.67 -10.11
CA GLY A 123 0.09 -0.83 -9.15
C GLY A 123 0.76 -2.20 -9.24
N ASN A 124 1.96 -2.33 -8.70
CA ASN A 124 2.85 -3.47 -8.90
C ASN A 124 3.29 -4.17 -7.60
N VAL A 125 4.00 -5.30 -7.75
CA VAL A 125 4.77 -5.93 -6.67
C VAL A 125 6.21 -6.01 -7.13
N LEU A 126 7.14 -5.44 -6.36
CA LEU A 126 8.53 -5.23 -6.75
C LEU A 126 9.45 -5.80 -5.68
N LEU A 127 10.44 -6.58 -6.08
CA LEU A 127 11.56 -6.93 -5.21
C LEU A 127 12.72 -5.98 -5.51
N LEU A 128 13.23 -5.33 -4.48
CA LEU A 128 14.38 -4.44 -4.52
C LEU A 128 15.55 -5.02 -3.72
N ASP A 129 16.77 -4.64 -4.11
CA ASP A 129 17.98 -4.88 -3.33
C ASP A 129 18.25 -3.75 -2.31
N ASP A 130 19.41 -3.85 -1.64
CA ASP A 130 19.92 -2.89 -0.65
C ASP A 130 20.05 -1.45 -1.18
N ASN A 131 20.28 -1.28 -2.48
CA ASN A 131 20.47 0.01 -3.13
C ASN A 131 19.16 0.55 -3.74
N GLU A 132 18.02 -0.04 -3.37
CA GLU A 132 16.70 0.27 -3.92
C GLU A 132 16.60 0.06 -5.44
N VAL A 133 17.47 -0.78 -6.00
CA VAL A 133 17.41 -1.18 -7.41
C VAL A 133 16.42 -2.33 -7.56
N ILE A 134 15.57 -2.24 -8.59
CA ILE A 134 14.56 -3.26 -8.89
C ILE A 134 15.28 -4.54 -9.34
N LEU A 135 15.31 -5.55 -8.48
CA LEU A 135 15.76 -6.90 -8.84
C LEU A 135 14.79 -7.56 -9.82
N GLN A 136 13.50 -7.42 -9.53
CA GLN A 136 12.44 -7.96 -10.38
C GLN A 136 11.10 -7.29 -10.08
N PRO A 137 10.40 -6.74 -11.08
CA PRO A 137 8.99 -6.44 -10.98
C PRO A 137 8.14 -7.68 -11.27
N LEU A 138 6.97 -7.78 -10.66
CA LEU A 138 5.95 -8.76 -11.04
C LEU A 138 5.52 -8.56 -12.49
N THR A 139 5.47 -7.31 -12.95
CA THR A 139 5.25 -6.97 -14.36
C THR A 139 6.03 -5.71 -14.73
N HIS A 140 6.70 -5.72 -15.87
CA HIS A 140 7.35 -4.51 -16.37
C HIS A 140 6.28 -3.47 -16.73
N ALA A 141 6.42 -2.25 -16.23
CA ALA A 141 5.44 -1.19 -16.43
C ALA A 141 6.14 0.13 -16.77
N LYS A 142 5.51 0.93 -17.63
CA LYS A 142 5.93 2.30 -17.94
C LYS A 142 4.75 3.22 -17.66
N TYR A 143 4.94 4.15 -16.74
CA TYR A 143 4.00 5.22 -16.42
C TYR A 143 4.51 6.53 -17.02
N ALA A 144 3.71 7.59 -16.93
CA ALA A 144 4.09 8.92 -17.43
C ALA A 144 5.38 9.44 -16.75
N SER A 145 5.50 9.25 -15.44
CA SER A 145 6.61 9.81 -14.63
C SER A 145 7.71 8.80 -14.28
N ARG A 146 7.50 7.50 -14.47
CA ARG A 146 8.44 6.45 -14.01
C ARG A 146 8.36 5.16 -14.81
N SER A 147 9.44 4.40 -14.79
CA SER A 147 9.56 3.07 -15.39
C SER A 147 9.85 2.06 -14.28
N LEU A 148 9.21 0.88 -14.34
CA LEU A 148 9.44 -0.22 -13.41
C LEU A 148 10.02 -1.39 -14.19
N LYS A 149 11.34 -1.47 -14.26
CA LYS A 149 12.06 -2.55 -14.94
C LYS A 149 13.23 -3.05 -14.10
N ARG A 150 13.60 -4.30 -14.35
CA ARG A 150 14.78 -4.91 -13.71
C ARG A 150 16.04 -4.08 -13.98
N GLY A 151 16.81 -3.80 -12.93
CA GLY A 151 18.07 -3.06 -12.98
C GLY A 151 17.91 -1.54 -12.89
N GLU A 152 16.69 -1.01 -12.88
CA GLU A 152 16.43 0.42 -12.68
C GLU A 152 16.23 0.73 -11.19
N PRO A 153 16.68 1.90 -10.69
CA PRO A 153 16.31 2.37 -9.36
C PRO A 153 14.78 2.47 -9.21
N TYR A 154 14.24 2.06 -8.07
CA TYR A 154 12.82 2.24 -7.80
C TYR A 154 12.49 3.71 -7.56
N THR A 155 11.45 4.20 -8.24
CA THR A 155 10.86 5.51 -7.96
C THR A 155 9.43 5.29 -7.47
N PRO A 156 9.06 5.78 -6.27
CA PRO A 156 7.68 5.67 -5.77
C PRO A 156 6.69 6.45 -6.65
N PRO A 157 5.37 6.22 -6.48
CA PRO A 157 4.38 7.13 -7.05
C PRO A 157 4.59 8.57 -6.53
N PRO A 158 4.09 9.59 -7.25
CA PRO A 158 4.19 10.97 -6.79
C PRO A 158 3.65 11.14 -5.37
N GLU A 159 4.37 11.91 -4.55
CA GLU A 159 3.95 12.16 -3.17
C GLU A 159 2.59 12.86 -3.14
N THR A 160 1.80 12.47 -2.16
CA THR A 160 0.51 13.09 -1.86
C THR A 160 0.53 13.59 -0.41
N LEU A 161 -0.32 14.57 -0.12
CA LEU A 161 -0.44 15.11 1.24
C LEU A 161 -0.74 13.97 2.23
N ASP A 162 -0.07 13.98 3.37
CA ASP A 162 -0.42 13.13 4.51
C ASP A 162 -1.44 13.86 5.40
N PRO A 163 -2.71 13.42 5.43
CA PRO A 163 -3.74 14.06 6.23
C PRO A 163 -3.46 13.99 7.75
N ARG A 164 -2.58 13.09 8.21
CA ARG A 164 -2.23 12.97 9.63
C ARG A 164 -1.35 14.13 10.12
N GLY A 165 -0.68 14.82 9.19
CA GLY A 165 0.14 15.99 9.47
C GLY A 165 -0.54 17.30 9.07
N LEU A 166 -1.80 17.27 8.62
CA LEU A 166 -2.53 18.46 8.21
C LEU A 166 -3.02 19.21 9.44
N ASP A 167 -2.50 20.43 9.64
CA ASP A 167 -2.95 21.34 10.69
C ASP A 167 -4.04 22.31 10.16
N ARG A 168 -4.56 23.16 11.05
CA ARG A 168 -5.63 24.12 10.69
C ARG A 168 -5.20 25.04 9.54
N ASN A 169 -4.03 25.64 9.63
CA ASN A 169 -3.52 26.53 8.60
C ASN A 169 -3.33 25.80 7.26
N GLY A 170 -2.83 24.57 7.28
CA GLY A 170 -2.70 23.74 6.08
C GLY A 170 -4.04 23.39 5.46
N LEU A 171 -5.06 23.09 6.28
CA LEU A 171 -6.42 22.82 5.80
C LEU A 171 -7.03 24.08 5.19
N ASP A 172 -6.94 25.23 5.85
CA ASP A 172 -7.48 26.50 5.35
C ASP A 172 -6.85 26.86 4.00
N ASN A 173 -5.52 26.83 3.91
CA ASN A 173 -4.81 27.04 2.64
C ASN A 173 -5.23 26.04 1.55
N LEU A 174 -5.48 24.78 1.91
CA LEU A 174 -5.89 23.75 0.96
C LEU A 174 -7.29 24.03 0.40
N LEU A 175 -8.21 24.50 1.24
CA LEU A 175 -9.58 24.87 0.89
C LEU A 175 -9.61 26.15 0.05
N ASP A 176 -8.94 27.20 0.50
CA ASP A 176 -8.93 28.54 -0.13
C ASP A 176 -8.34 28.53 -1.53
N ASN A 177 -7.41 27.61 -1.80
CA ASN A 177 -6.75 27.49 -3.09
C ASN A 177 -7.41 26.44 -3.99
N SER A 178 -8.68 26.08 -3.78
CA SER A 178 -9.37 25.02 -4.52
C SER A 178 -10.62 25.53 -5.25
N ASP A 179 -10.63 25.38 -6.57
CA ASP A 179 -11.77 25.68 -7.46
C ASP A 179 -12.75 24.50 -7.58
N HIS A 180 -12.78 23.62 -6.59
CA HIS A 180 -13.52 22.37 -6.60
C HIS A 180 -14.43 22.27 -5.38
N SER A 181 -15.46 21.43 -5.46
CA SER A 181 -16.31 21.14 -4.29
C SER A 181 -15.51 20.53 -3.13
N LEU A 182 -16.02 20.70 -1.91
CA LEU A 182 -15.40 20.18 -0.69
C LEU A 182 -15.04 18.71 -0.80
N ILE A 183 -15.96 17.86 -1.29
CA ILE A 183 -15.68 16.43 -1.45
C ILE A 183 -14.52 16.16 -2.40
N ARG A 184 -14.43 16.88 -3.51
CA ARG A 184 -13.36 16.67 -4.50
C ARG A 184 -12.03 17.15 -3.93
N THR A 185 -12.04 18.29 -3.24
CA THR A 185 -10.89 18.87 -2.56
C THR A 185 -10.36 17.95 -1.46
N LEU A 186 -11.20 17.54 -0.52
CA LEU A 186 -10.84 16.63 0.57
C LEU A 186 -10.42 15.24 0.06
N ALA A 187 -11.12 14.70 -0.94
CA ALA A 187 -10.81 13.38 -1.46
C ALA A 187 -9.46 13.33 -2.19
N ALA A 188 -9.17 14.32 -3.03
CA ALA A 188 -8.01 14.31 -3.93
C ALA A 188 -6.80 15.05 -3.35
N ARG A 189 -7.00 16.25 -2.78
CA ARG A 189 -5.90 17.10 -2.29
C ARG A 189 -5.55 16.79 -0.85
N ALA A 190 -6.55 16.58 0.01
CA ALA A 190 -6.31 16.18 1.39
C ALA A 190 -6.07 14.66 1.54
N ASN A 191 -6.11 13.90 0.44
CA ASN A 191 -5.82 12.46 0.39
C ASN A 191 -6.70 11.63 1.35
N LEU A 192 -7.94 12.08 1.59
CA LEU A 192 -8.91 11.34 2.41
C LEU A 192 -9.63 10.26 1.59
N GLY A 193 -9.69 10.43 0.27
CA GLY A 193 -10.60 9.68 -0.59
C GLY A 193 -12.07 10.03 -0.30
N ARG A 194 -12.96 9.68 -1.23
CA ARG A 194 -14.38 10.11 -1.17
C ARG A 194 -15.12 9.64 0.07
N ILE A 195 -14.81 8.45 0.59
CA ILE A 195 -15.57 7.89 1.72
C ILE A 195 -15.26 8.64 3.02
N TYR A 196 -13.98 8.91 3.29
CA TYR A 196 -13.61 9.67 4.48
C TYR A 196 -13.88 11.17 4.29
N GLY A 197 -13.70 11.71 3.08
CA GLY A 197 -14.12 13.09 2.77
C GLY A 197 -15.61 13.33 3.06
N ASN A 198 -16.50 12.46 2.57
CA ASN A 198 -17.93 12.55 2.87
C ASN A 198 -18.25 12.33 4.36
N ALA A 199 -17.50 11.46 5.04
CA ALA A 199 -17.69 11.27 6.47
C ALA A 199 -17.31 12.52 7.27
N VAL A 200 -16.27 13.24 6.86
CA VAL A 200 -15.87 14.52 7.45
C VAL A 200 -16.95 15.58 7.20
N CYS A 201 -17.37 15.80 5.95
CA CYS A 201 -18.44 16.76 5.65
C CYS A 201 -19.73 16.44 6.42
N SER A 202 -20.12 15.16 6.47
CA SER A 202 -21.30 14.73 7.21
C SER A 202 -21.15 14.90 8.73
N ALA A 203 -19.96 14.74 9.29
CA ALA A 203 -19.71 14.95 10.72
C ALA A 203 -19.73 16.44 11.09
N ALA A 204 -19.33 17.31 10.15
CA ALA A 204 -19.38 18.76 10.29
C ALA A 204 -20.74 19.38 9.90
N GLU A 205 -21.69 18.58 9.44
CA GLU A 205 -23.00 19.03 8.94
C GLU A 205 -22.89 20.05 7.77
N ILE A 206 -21.89 19.88 6.91
CA ILE A 206 -21.61 20.73 5.74
C ILE A 206 -21.94 19.96 4.46
N ASP A 207 -22.55 20.63 3.47
CA ASP A 207 -22.82 20.01 2.17
C ASP A 207 -21.51 19.76 1.43
N SER A 208 -21.28 18.50 1.07
CA SER A 208 -20.04 18.06 0.43
C SER A 208 -19.87 18.61 -0.99
N ASP A 209 -20.95 19.08 -1.62
CA ASP A 209 -20.94 19.66 -2.96
C ASP A 209 -20.72 21.18 -2.97
N ASP A 210 -20.72 21.84 -1.80
CA ASP A 210 -20.38 23.27 -1.68
C ASP A 210 -18.96 23.54 -2.20
N PRO A 211 -18.70 24.73 -2.77
CA PRO A 211 -17.34 25.16 -3.12
C PRO A 211 -16.41 25.08 -1.90
N ALA A 212 -15.18 24.58 -2.10
CA ALA A 212 -14.26 24.40 -0.99
C ALA A 212 -13.82 25.73 -0.34
N ASP A 213 -13.82 26.81 -1.10
CA ASP A 213 -13.44 28.15 -0.68
C ASP A 213 -14.60 28.97 -0.09
N SER A 214 -15.84 28.45 -0.09
CA SER A 214 -17.02 29.20 0.38
C SER A 214 -17.35 29.04 1.87
N LEU A 215 -16.57 28.25 2.61
CA LEU A 215 -16.83 28.02 4.04
C LEU A 215 -16.49 29.24 4.90
N ASP A 216 -17.40 29.59 5.81
CA ASP A 216 -17.17 30.64 6.80
C ASP A 216 -16.27 30.19 7.97
N GLU A 217 -15.90 31.13 8.86
CA GLU A 217 -15.02 30.85 9.99
C GLU A 217 -15.58 29.79 10.94
N THR A 218 -16.90 29.77 11.14
CA THR A 218 -17.58 28.83 12.06
C THR A 218 -17.59 27.43 11.46
N GLN A 219 -17.90 27.32 10.17
CA GLN A 219 -17.89 26.05 9.43
C GLN A 219 -16.49 25.44 9.37
N ARG A 220 -15.43 26.25 9.38
CA ARG A 220 -14.04 25.78 9.40
C ARG A 220 -13.55 25.32 10.78
N GLU A 221 -14.25 25.68 11.85
CA GLU A 221 -13.91 25.28 13.22
C GLU A 221 -14.41 23.88 13.62
N VAL A 222 -15.45 23.38 12.96
CA VAL A 222 -16.07 22.07 13.21
C VAL A 222 -15.31 20.93 12.52
#